data_AF-A0A7X6VCX9-F1
#
_entry.id   AF-A0A7X6VCX9-F1
#
_cell.length_a   1.000
_cell.length_b   1.000
_cell.length_c   1.000
_cell.angle_alpha   90.00
_cell.angle_beta   90.00
_cell.angle_gamma   90.00
#
_symmetry.space_group_name_H-M   'P 1'
#
loop_
_entity.id
_entity.type
_entity.pdbx_description
1 polymer ?
#
loop_
_entity_poly.entity_id
_entity_poly.type
_entity_poly.pdbx_seq_one_letter_code
_entity_poly.pdbx_strand_id
1 'polypeptide(L)'
;MFRDLPGGFDKLKEISELCHQMGSYFFLCYNPWDESTRSDEGHFDGMTNITRIADIDGFVLDTRGGSSTELQDAADAARKGVVMYSEGMAVPCDMQGIVSGRVHNALYYPPVLNLNKLIKPEFAIFRVAEEAREPIKREFNLSFFNGYGTEINSFPPGRFEWSDDQMRYWGKLLQIQRENSSNFLQKSYTPLISTLVDSIFVNEWPAESKTIYTIFNLHPGGFKGNLFEINNVDGNFHYVDLFHHEELEVSVVGDKQYDPVKLDAFNSYDLGTNNEGSVSAIAAFPKHLSVTLSGDVLAFSSKRGDSIRIWAGSPSYEKEPAVFGIEAQSIQLHAAFPQYEGKFIIQAFENKEIIDERIIHITPGSARLISEAETTERVSKAPKGMVLIPSGIFSCDTYRTGDNFIGYPENPTAAGEKIPMKQFYMDKYPVTNKQYEEFIAASGYQPSDTTNFLKHWTNGKIPKGMENYPVIYVTLEDAKAYAKWAGKRLPTEIEWQYAAQTEAGNEWPWIQKTPVEREEEFITNTLSVWKLKGIDASRCNLGDGSLYPVGKYKKGVNPYGLYDLVGSVWQLTNDQYDNTTYRYI
;
A
#
# COMPACT_ATOMS: atom_id res chain seq x y z
N MET A 1 15.64 -3.40 -50.70
CA MET A 1 14.84 -4.22 -49.76
C MET A 1 13.81 -3.38 -49.03
N PHE A 2 14.14 -2.62 -47.98
CA PHE A 2 13.15 -1.86 -47.19
C PHE A 2 12.32 -0.85 -47.99
N ARG A 3 12.95 -0.17 -48.97
CA ARG A 3 12.26 0.72 -49.92
C ARG A 3 11.17 0.00 -50.74
N ASP A 4 11.36 -1.28 -51.00
CA ASP A 4 10.53 -2.10 -51.89
C ASP A 4 9.46 -2.89 -51.11
N LEU A 5 9.45 -2.81 -49.77
CA LEU A 5 8.36 -3.35 -48.95
C LEU A 5 7.06 -2.59 -49.20
N PRO A 6 5.87 -3.18 -48.94
CA PRO A 6 4.60 -2.48 -49.04
C PRO A 6 4.60 -1.17 -48.24
N GLY A 7 4.38 -0.05 -48.93
CA GLY A 7 4.42 1.30 -48.33
C GLY A 7 5.82 1.90 -48.16
N GLY A 8 6.89 1.15 -48.47
CA GLY A 8 8.26 1.63 -48.53
C GLY A 8 8.73 2.38 -47.28
N PHE A 9 9.54 3.41 -47.50
CA PHE A 9 10.09 4.22 -46.40
C PHE A 9 9.05 5.06 -45.67
N ASP A 10 8.00 5.52 -46.35
CA ASP A 10 6.94 6.32 -45.72
C ASP A 10 6.21 5.49 -44.64
N LYS A 11 5.95 4.21 -44.92
CA LYS A 11 5.34 3.33 -43.93
C LYS A 11 6.27 3.00 -42.77
N LEU A 12 7.58 2.85 -43.03
CA LEU A 12 8.56 2.67 -41.95
C LEU A 12 8.66 3.89 -41.04
N LYS A 13 8.57 5.09 -41.61
CA LYS A 13 8.51 6.33 -40.83
C LYS A 13 7.30 6.37 -39.92
N GLU A 14 6.11 6.02 -40.44
CA GLU A 14 4.88 5.95 -39.64
C GLU A 14 5.02 4.96 -38.46
N ILE A 15 5.69 3.82 -38.67
CA ILE A 15 5.97 2.85 -37.61
C ILE A 15 6.95 3.43 -36.58
N SER A 16 8.02 4.10 -37.02
CA SER A 16 8.98 4.74 -36.12
C SER A 16 8.31 5.81 -35.25
N GLU A 17 7.50 6.68 -35.87
CA GLU A 17 6.73 7.71 -35.16
C GLU A 17 5.76 7.10 -34.14
N LEU A 18 5.11 5.98 -34.47
CA LEU A 18 4.26 5.24 -33.54
C LEU A 18 5.07 4.68 -32.37
N CYS A 19 6.23 4.09 -32.61
CA CYS A 19 7.13 3.62 -31.55
C CYS A 19 7.52 4.77 -30.61
N HIS A 20 7.91 5.93 -31.14
CA HIS A 20 8.27 7.10 -30.33
C HIS A 20 7.08 7.63 -29.51
N GLN A 21 5.87 7.66 -30.08
CA GLN A 21 4.65 8.02 -29.35
C GLN A 21 4.38 7.07 -28.17
N MET A 22 4.76 5.80 -28.30
CA MET A 22 4.71 4.80 -27.24
C MET A 22 5.91 4.82 -26.29
N GLY A 23 6.83 5.79 -26.43
CA GLY A 23 8.05 5.90 -25.63
C GLY A 23 9.05 4.76 -25.88
N SER A 24 9.00 4.15 -27.05
CA SER A 24 9.87 3.06 -27.50
C SER A 24 10.80 3.54 -28.61
N TYR A 25 11.85 2.76 -28.89
CA TYR A 25 12.80 3.04 -29.96
C TYR A 25 12.63 2.06 -31.11
N PHE A 26 12.86 2.51 -32.34
CA PHE A 26 12.67 1.71 -33.54
C PHE A 26 14.00 1.27 -34.16
N PHE A 27 14.22 -0.04 -34.18
CA PHE A 27 15.44 -0.67 -34.68
C PHE A 27 15.15 -1.47 -35.96
N LEU A 28 16.08 -1.45 -36.91
CA LEU A 28 16.00 -2.26 -38.13
C LEU A 28 17.09 -3.33 -38.17
N CYS A 29 16.75 -4.52 -38.68
CA CYS A 29 17.77 -5.52 -39.00
C CYS A 29 18.66 -5.03 -40.16
N TYR A 30 19.96 -5.19 -39.98
CA TYR A 30 20.97 -4.83 -40.97
C TYR A 30 21.79 -6.07 -41.33
N ASN A 31 21.67 -6.47 -42.60
CA ASN A 31 22.34 -7.62 -43.18
C ASN A 31 23.42 -7.13 -44.15
N PRO A 32 24.68 -6.95 -43.70
CA PRO A 32 25.73 -6.34 -44.51
C PRO A 32 26.16 -7.18 -45.72
N TRP A 33 25.78 -8.45 -45.78
CA TRP A 33 26.05 -9.34 -46.93
C TRP A 33 24.91 -9.32 -47.97
N ASP A 34 23.77 -8.71 -47.67
CA ASP A 34 22.68 -8.53 -48.63
C ASP A 34 23.00 -7.33 -49.54
N GLU A 35 23.81 -7.59 -50.57
CA GLU A 35 24.20 -6.57 -51.53
C GLU A 35 22.99 -6.09 -52.36
N SER A 36 22.96 -4.78 -52.64
CA SER A 36 21.97 -4.19 -53.52
C SER A 36 22.11 -4.77 -54.93
N THR A 37 20.99 -5.10 -55.58
CA THR A 37 20.97 -5.40 -57.02
C THR A 37 21.17 -4.16 -57.90
N ARG A 38 21.30 -2.97 -57.29
CA ARG A 38 21.56 -1.69 -57.96
C ARG A 38 23.04 -1.33 -57.75
N SER A 39 23.80 -1.34 -58.85
CA SER A 39 25.27 -1.20 -58.84
C SER A 39 25.77 0.20 -58.47
N ASP A 40 24.89 1.19 -58.39
CA ASP A 40 25.17 2.59 -58.09
C ASP A 40 24.90 2.99 -56.63
N GLU A 41 24.36 2.08 -55.81
CA GLU A 41 23.99 2.35 -54.40
C GLU A 41 24.90 1.56 -53.44
N GLY A 42 25.69 2.28 -52.63
CA GLY A 42 26.46 1.70 -51.53
C GLY A 42 25.59 1.41 -50.30
N HIS A 43 25.89 0.33 -49.57
CA HIS A 43 25.13 -0.05 -48.38
C HIS A 43 25.21 1.00 -47.23
N PHE A 44 26.34 1.70 -47.09
CA PHE A 44 26.49 2.82 -46.15
C PHE A 44 25.60 4.02 -46.52
N ASP A 45 25.48 4.36 -47.80
CA ASP A 45 24.58 5.42 -48.27
C ASP A 45 23.12 5.03 -48.05
N GLY A 46 22.78 3.76 -48.30
CA GLY A 46 21.47 3.19 -48.00
C GLY A 46 21.10 3.30 -46.53
N MET A 47 22.02 2.95 -45.63
CA MET A 47 21.88 3.08 -44.18
C MET A 47 21.70 4.54 -43.75
N THR A 48 22.50 5.46 -44.30
CA THR A 48 22.38 6.90 -44.05
C THR A 48 21.00 7.40 -44.48
N ASN A 49 20.56 7.00 -45.68
CA ASN A 49 19.32 7.49 -46.26
C ASN A 49 18.08 6.96 -45.52
N ILE A 50 18.02 5.66 -45.22
CA ILE A 50 16.89 5.07 -44.48
C ILE A 50 16.79 5.64 -43.07
N THR A 51 17.91 5.83 -42.38
CA THR A 51 17.95 6.48 -41.06
C THR A 51 17.33 7.88 -41.13
N ARG A 52 17.68 8.68 -42.15
CA ARG A 52 17.17 10.04 -42.31
C ARG A 52 15.68 10.09 -42.64
N ILE A 53 15.20 9.17 -43.48
CA ILE A 53 13.82 9.18 -43.95
C ILE A 53 12.87 8.59 -42.91
N ALA A 54 13.23 7.44 -42.34
CA ALA A 54 12.36 6.68 -41.44
C ALA A 54 12.63 6.94 -39.94
N ASP A 55 13.57 7.83 -39.63
CA ASP A 55 14.00 8.18 -38.26
C ASP A 55 14.31 6.95 -37.39
N ILE A 56 15.28 6.16 -37.86
CA ILE A 56 15.69 4.91 -37.21
C ILE A 56 16.57 5.21 -35.99
N ASP A 57 16.34 4.52 -34.86
CA ASP A 57 17.11 4.68 -33.62
C ASP A 57 18.30 3.73 -33.53
N GLY A 58 18.28 2.63 -34.26
CA GLY A 58 19.38 1.70 -34.26
C GLY A 58 19.26 0.59 -35.29
N PHE A 59 20.35 -0.16 -35.41
CA PHE A 59 20.45 -1.29 -36.32
C PHE A 59 20.88 -2.54 -35.57
N VAL A 60 20.11 -3.61 -35.75
CA VAL A 60 20.46 -4.96 -35.28
C VAL A 60 21.40 -5.57 -36.32
N LEU A 61 22.66 -5.76 -35.93
CA LEU A 61 23.72 -6.28 -36.78
C LEU A 61 23.64 -7.81 -36.84
N ASP A 62 22.99 -8.33 -37.89
CA ASP A 62 22.72 -9.76 -38.01
C ASP A 62 24.03 -10.56 -37.99
N THR A 63 24.07 -11.62 -37.19
CA THR A 63 25.19 -12.54 -36.88
C THR A 63 26.47 -11.91 -36.31
N ARG A 64 26.52 -10.59 -36.11
CA ARG A 64 27.75 -9.87 -35.74
C ARG A 64 27.82 -9.59 -34.24
N GLY A 65 29.01 -9.80 -33.68
CA GLY A 65 29.38 -9.47 -32.29
C GLY A 65 29.91 -8.03 -32.08
N GLY A 66 30.05 -7.26 -33.16
CA GLY A 66 30.71 -5.96 -33.14
C GLY A 66 30.32 -5.07 -34.31
N SER A 67 30.61 -3.78 -34.18
CA SER A 67 30.41 -2.76 -35.21
C SER A 67 31.75 -2.16 -35.67
N SER A 68 31.79 -1.62 -36.88
CA SER A 68 32.92 -0.89 -37.42
C SER A 68 32.68 0.61 -37.38
N THR A 69 33.76 1.40 -37.43
CA THR A 69 33.68 2.87 -37.45
C THR A 69 32.89 3.36 -38.65
N GLU A 70 33.03 2.73 -39.82
CA GLU A 70 32.32 3.10 -41.05
C GLU A 70 30.80 2.93 -40.93
N LEU A 71 30.34 1.89 -40.22
CA LEU A 71 28.91 1.69 -39.95
C LEU A 71 28.35 2.76 -39.03
N GLN A 72 29.10 3.10 -37.97
CA GLN A 72 28.70 4.15 -37.05
C GLN A 72 28.71 5.52 -37.76
N ASP A 73 29.74 5.82 -38.55
CA ASP A 73 29.86 7.07 -39.30
C ASP A 73 28.72 7.22 -40.33
N ALA A 74 28.32 6.14 -41.01
CA ALA A 74 27.18 6.15 -41.92
C ALA A 74 25.86 6.47 -41.19
N ALA A 75 25.63 5.88 -40.02
CA ALA A 75 24.45 6.18 -39.22
C ALA A 75 24.48 7.62 -38.68
N ASP A 76 25.62 8.06 -38.14
CA ASP A 76 25.83 9.39 -37.56
C ASP A 76 25.76 10.50 -38.62
N ALA A 77 26.10 10.22 -39.87
CA ALA A 77 25.90 11.12 -41.01
C ALA A 77 24.42 11.42 -41.28
N ALA A 78 23.51 10.54 -40.86
CA ALA A 78 22.08 10.80 -40.87
C ALA A 78 21.63 11.49 -39.58
N ARG A 79 21.95 10.90 -38.43
CA ARG A 79 21.61 11.39 -37.09
C ARG A 79 22.56 10.79 -36.06
N LYS A 80 23.15 11.63 -35.21
CA LYS A 80 23.96 11.15 -34.08
C LYS A 80 23.10 10.41 -33.06
N GLY A 81 23.71 9.40 -32.43
CA GLY A 81 23.07 8.62 -31.36
C GLY A 81 22.29 7.41 -31.86
N VAL A 82 22.44 7.04 -33.14
CA VAL A 82 21.91 5.78 -33.68
C VAL A 82 22.75 4.63 -33.15
N VAL A 83 22.07 3.64 -32.56
CA VAL A 83 22.71 2.54 -31.83
C VAL A 83 23.00 1.36 -32.75
N MET A 84 24.23 0.86 -32.70
CA MET A 84 24.59 -0.44 -33.25
C MET A 84 24.34 -1.51 -32.20
N TYR A 85 23.36 -2.38 -32.49
CA TYR A 85 22.92 -3.46 -31.63
C TYR A 85 23.50 -4.78 -32.12
N SER A 86 24.28 -5.44 -31.28
CA SER A 86 24.95 -6.69 -31.64
C SER A 86 24.03 -7.89 -31.49
N GLU A 87 23.83 -8.67 -32.55
CA GLU A 87 23.19 -10.00 -32.45
C GLU A 87 24.13 -10.99 -31.75
N GLY A 88 25.36 -11.08 -32.24
CA GLY A 88 26.37 -11.93 -31.64
C GLY A 88 26.75 -11.42 -30.27
N MET A 89 27.20 -12.31 -29.39
CA MET A 89 27.72 -11.88 -28.10
C MET A 89 29.00 -11.07 -28.32
N ALA A 90 28.96 -9.79 -27.93
CA ALA A 90 30.10 -8.91 -28.00
C ALA A 90 31.27 -9.42 -27.16
N VAL A 91 32.45 -9.51 -27.74
CA VAL A 91 33.70 -9.68 -26.98
C VAL A 91 34.25 -8.31 -26.56
N PRO A 92 35.10 -8.23 -25.52
CA PRO A 92 35.54 -6.94 -24.98
C PRO A 92 36.18 -5.98 -25.99
N CYS A 93 36.86 -6.47 -27.03
CA CYS A 93 37.42 -5.61 -28.07
C CYS A 93 36.34 -4.93 -28.93
N ASP A 94 35.19 -5.59 -29.12
CA ASP A 94 34.12 -5.09 -29.98
C ASP A 94 33.22 -4.09 -29.25
N MET A 95 33.17 -4.15 -27.91
CA MET A 95 32.37 -3.26 -27.05
C MET A 95 32.74 -1.77 -27.13
N GLN A 96 33.79 -1.40 -27.85
CA GLN A 96 34.13 0.00 -28.11
C GLN A 96 33.20 0.63 -29.15
N GLY A 97 32.72 -0.17 -30.12
CA GLY A 97 31.85 0.27 -31.21
C GLY A 97 30.37 -0.04 -31.02
N ILE A 98 29.98 -0.69 -29.93
CA ILE A 98 28.60 -1.05 -29.60
C ILE A 98 28.32 -0.79 -28.11
N VAL A 99 27.11 -0.35 -27.82
CA VAL A 99 26.65 -0.05 -26.44
C VAL A 99 25.60 -1.05 -25.93
N SER A 100 25.12 -1.93 -26.82
CA SER A 100 24.13 -2.94 -26.50
C SER A 100 24.25 -4.18 -27.39
N GLY A 101 23.80 -5.32 -26.89
CA GLY A 101 23.64 -6.54 -27.68
C GLY A 101 22.86 -7.62 -26.95
N ARG A 102 22.65 -8.75 -27.63
CA ARG A 102 21.94 -9.89 -27.05
C ARG A 102 22.83 -11.05 -26.62
N VAL A 103 22.24 -11.92 -25.82
CA VAL A 103 22.75 -13.23 -25.45
C VAL A 103 21.68 -14.26 -25.80
N HIS A 104 22.03 -15.24 -26.61
CA HIS A 104 21.13 -16.31 -27.01
C HIS A 104 20.70 -17.19 -25.82
N ASN A 105 19.47 -17.70 -25.90
CA ASN A 105 18.88 -18.68 -24.99
C ASN A 105 19.53 -20.08 -25.05
N ALA A 106 20.57 -20.28 -25.86
CA ALA A 106 21.31 -21.55 -25.97
C ALA A 106 22.21 -21.87 -24.75
N LEU A 107 22.15 -21.05 -23.69
CA LEU A 107 22.88 -21.23 -22.44
C LEU A 107 21.92 -21.65 -21.33
N TYR A 108 22.04 -22.91 -20.89
CA TYR A 108 21.01 -23.61 -20.09
C TYR A 108 21.34 -23.80 -18.59
N TYR A 109 22.49 -23.33 -18.09
CA TYR A 109 22.96 -23.64 -16.73
C TYR A 109 22.79 -22.46 -15.75
N PRO A 110 21.69 -22.35 -14.99
CA PRO A 110 21.54 -21.27 -14.02
C PRO A 110 22.47 -21.42 -12.80
N PRO A 111 22.89 -20.32 -12.15
CA PRO A 111 22.73 -18.93 -12.58
C PRO A 111 23.86 -18.55 -13.56
N VAL A 112 23.58 -18.50 -14.87
CA VAL A 112 24.59 -18.07 -15.85
C VAL A 112 24.94 -16.61 -15.60
N LEU A 113 26.21 -16.32 -15.33
CA LEU A 113 26.75 -14.95 -15.32
C LEU A 113 27.38 -14.63 -16.67
N ASN A 114 27.11 -13.44 -17.20
CA ASN A 114 27.83 -12.92 -18.36
C ASN A 114 28.99 -12.03 -17.91
N LEU A 115 30.22 -12.40 -18.31
CA LEU A 115 31.44 -11.65 -18.02
C LEU A 115 31.38 -10.20 -18.55
N ASN A 116 30.62 -9.95 -19.61
CA ASN A 116 30.41 -8.61 -20.17
C ASN A 116 29.84 -7.64 -19.13
N LYS A 117 28.95 -8.11 -18.25
CA LYS A 117 28.39 -7.29 -17.17
C LYS A 117 29.44 -6.92 -16.11
N LEU A 118 30.44 -7.78 -15.90
CA LEU A 118 31.55 -7.49 -14.97
C LEU A 118 32.58 -6.54 -15.58
N ILE A 119 32.80 -6.63 -16.90
CA ILE A 119 33.77 -5.79 -17.61
C ILE A 119 33.21 -4.38 -17.86
N LYS A 120 31.95 -4.30 -18.30
CA LYS A 120 31.27 -3.07 -18.70
C LYS A 120 29.81 -3.10 -18.21
N PRO A 121 29.54 -2.84 -16.92
CA PRO A 121 28.20 -2.95 -16.33
C PRO A 121 27.14 -2.09 -17.01
N GLU A 122 27.55 -0.96 -17.59
CA GLU A 122 26.70 -0.06 -18.37
C GLU A 122 26.35 -0.60 -19.77
N PHE A 123 26.99 -1.68 -20.23
CA PHE A 123 26.66 -2.35 -21.48
C PHE A 123 25.29 -3.03 -21.36
N ALA A 124 24.34 -2.63 -22.20
CA ALA A 124 22.99 -3.15 -22.15
C ALA A 124 22.92 -4.54 -22.80
N ILE A 125 22.80 -5.56 -21.95
CA ILE A 125 22.66 -6.96 -22.36
C ILE A 125 21.18 -7.31 -22.37
N PHE A 126 20.71 -7.91 -23.46
CA PHE A 126 19.36 -8.45 -23.55
C PHE A 126 19.41 -9.96 -23.73
N ARG A 127 18.72 -10.71 -22.86
CA ARG A 127 18.62 -12.15 -23.01
C ARG A 127 17.41 -12.49 -23.88
N VAL A 128 17.62 -13.34 -24.88
CA VAL A 128 16.56 -13.71 -25.82
C VAL A 128 15.54 -14.63 -25.15
N ALA A 129 14.27 -14.35 -25.40
CA ALA A 129 13.12 -15.04 -24.85
C ALA A 129 12.15 -15.41 -26.00
N GLU A 130 11.98 -16.72 -26.28
CA GLU A 130 11.14 -17.23 -27.38
C GLU A 130 9.78 -17.73 -26.85
N GLU A 131 8.78 -16.84 -26.83
CA GLU A 131 7.49 -17.11 -26.14
C GLU A 131 6.60 -18.14 -26.86
N ALA A 132 6.82 -18.34 -28.16
CA ALA A 132 5.89 -19.10 -28.99
C ALA A 132 5.92 -20.61 -28.79
N ARG A 133 6.98 -21.15 -28.17
CA ARG A 133 7.13 -22.60 -27.97
C ARG A 133 6.52 -23.07 -26.67
N GLU A 134 6.73 -22.29 -25.61
CA GLU A 134 6.33 -22.62 -24.25
C GLU A 134 6.39 -21.35 -23.37
N PRO A 135 5.81 -21.38 -22.16
CA PRO A 135 6.16 -20.44 -21.11
C PRO A 135 7.69 -20.43 -20.87
N ILE A 136 8.28 -19.25 -20.65
CA ILE A 136 9.75 -19.06 -20.61
C ILE A 136 10.19 -18.29 -19.36
N LYS A 137 9.65 -18.67 -18.21
CA LYS A 137 9.84 -17.94 -16.95
C LYS A 137 11.31 -17.85 -16.53
N ARG A 138 12.12 -18.88 -16.78
CA ARG A 138 13.55 -18.91 -16.43
C ARG A 138 14.33 -17.78 -17.10
N GLU A 139 14.00 -17.45 -18.35
CA GLU A 139 14.73 -16.42 -19.10
C GLU A 139 14.47 -15.02 -18.52
N PHE A 140 13.25 -14.74 -18.08
CA PHE A 140 12.92 -13.51 -17.34
C PHE A 140 13.62 -13.47 -15.99
N ASN A 141 13.61 -14.60 -15.25
CA ASN A 141 14.27 -14.72 -13.96
C ASN A 141 15.77 -14.49 -14.05
N LEU A 142 16.44 -15.10 -15.02
CA LEU A 142 17.88 -14.95 -15.25
C LEU A 142 18.23 -13.54 -15.74
N SER A 143 17.38 -12.94 -16.56
CA SER A 143 17.56 -11.53 -16.95
C SER A 143 17.52 -10.63 -15.73
N PHE A 144 16.50 -10.79 -14.89
CA PHE A 144 16.33 -10.04 -13.66
C PHE A 144 17.46 -10.23 -12.66
N PHE A 145 17.79 -11.49 -12.36
CA PHE A 145 18.85 -11.84 -11.42
C PHE A 145 20.21 -11.22 -11.78
N ASN A 146 20.48 -11.04 -13.08
CA ASN A 146 21.74 -10.50 -13.57
C ASN A 146 21.69 -9.01 -13.95
N GLY A 147 20.56 -8.31 -13.72
CA GLY A 147 20.40 -6.92 -14.14
C GLY A 147 20.49 -6.71 -15.66
N TYR A 148 19.96 -7.68 -16.42
CA TYR A 148 19.85 -7.65 -17.88
C TYR A 148 18.44 -7.28 -18.31
N GLY A 149 18.35 -6.71 -19.51
CA GLY A 149 17.08 -6.64 -20.23
C GLY A 149 16.70 -8.00 -20.82
N THR A 150 15.49 -8.06 -21.37
CA THR A 150 14.98 -9.22 -22.10
C THR A 150 14.58 -8.78 -23.51
N GLU A 151 14.95 -9.56 -24.50
CA GLU A 151 14.49 -9.42 -25.88
C GLU A 151 13.45 -10.51 -26.15
N ILE A 152 12.20 -10.11 -26.37
CA ILE A 152 11.14 -11.04 -26.73
C ILE A 152 11.16 -11.24 -28.23
N ASN A 153 11.25 -12.52 -28.63
CA ASN A 153 11.17 -12.92 -30.01
C ASN A 153 9.78 -13.47 -30.33
N SER A 154 9.04 -12.74 -31.15
CA SER A 154 7.66 -13.05 -31.55
C SER A 154 7.56 -13.53 -33.01
N PHE A 155 8.51 -14.37 -33.48
CA PHE A 155 8.52 -14.85 -34.87
C PHE A 155 7.19 -15.47 -35.34
N PRO A 156 6.52 -16.37 -34.58
CA PRO A 156 5.24 -16.91 -35.02
C PRO A 156 4.12 -15.92 -34.76
N PRO A 157 3.23 -15.66 -35.74
CA PRO A 157 2.10 -14.77 -35.53
C PRO A 157 1.09 -15.41 -34.57
N GLY A 158 0.65 -14.67 -33.55
CA GLY A 158 -0.40 -15.10 -32.64
C GLY A 158 -0.24 -14.53 -31.23
N ARG A 159 -1.27 -14.70 -30.41
CA ARG A 159 -1.23 -14.45 -28.97
C ARG A 159 -1.49 -15.79 -28.28
N PHE A 160 -0.51 -16.26 -27.51
CA PHE A 160 -0.58 -17.55 -26.84
C PHE A 160 -1.39 -17.44 -25.55
N GLU A 161 -2.01 -18.54 -25.10
CA GLU A 161 -2.84 -18.56 -23.89
C GLU A 161 -2.09 -18.04 -22.64
N TRP A 162 -0.79 -18.32 -22.54
CA TRP A 162 0.07 -17.92 -21.42
C TRP A 162 0.67 -16.52 -21.54
N SER A 163 0.48 -15.83 -22.66
CA SER A 163 1.24 -14.62 -22.98
C SER A 163 0.99 -13.50 -21.99
N ASP A 164 -0.27 -13.29 -21.59
CA ASP A 164 -0.64 -12.21 -20.69
C ASP A 164 -0.05 -12.38 -19.29
N ASP A 165 -0.02 -13.62 -18.79
CA ASP A 165 0.54 -13.92 -17.47
C ASP A 165 2.07 -13.82 -17.47
N GLN A 166 2.72 -14.23 -18.57
CA GLN A 166 4.16 -14.01 -18.80
C GLN A 166 4.48 -12.52 -18.86
N MET A 167 3.67 -11.71 -19.57
CA MET A 167 3.87 -10.26 -19.67
C MET A 167 3.64 -9.55 -18.33
N ARG A 168 2.62 -9.94 -17.56
CA ARG A 168 2.41 -9.43 -16.18
C ARG A 168 3.59 -9.77 -15.28
N TYR A 169 4.07 -11.02 -15.33
CA TYR A 169 5.22 -11.45 -14.55
C TYR A 169 6.50 -10.70 -14.93
N TRP A 170 6.79 -10.60 -16.23
CA TRP A 170 7.95 -9.85 -16.73
C TRP A 170 7.83 -8.35 -16.41
N GLY A 171 6.65 -7.77 -16.54
CA GLY A 171 6.36 -6.38 -16.17
C GLY A 171 6.72 -6.08 -14.72
N LYS A 172 6.39 -6.98 -13.79
CA LYS A 172 6.79 -6.87 -12.38
C LYS A 172 8.31 -6.82 -12.22
N LEU A 173 9.04 -7.73 -12.86
CA LEU A 173 10.51 -7.76 -12.81
C LEU A 173 11.13 -6.50 -13.45
N LEU A 174 10.60 -6.06 -14.59
CA LEU A 174 11.04 -4.85 -15.28
C LEU A 174 10.78 -3.58 -14.46
N GLN A 175 9.67 -3.51 -13.75
CA GLN A 175 9.37 -2.38 -12.87
C GLN A 175 10.46 -2.25 -11.80
N ILE A 176 10.78 -3.34 -11.10
CA ILE A 176 11.87 -3.36 -10.11
C ILE A 176 13.20 -2.95 -10.76
N GLN A 177 13.55 -3.47 -11.93
CA GLN A 177 14.80 -3.05 -12.60
C GLN A 177 14.83 -1.54 -12.91
N ARG A 178 13.74 -1.01 -13.47
CA ARG A 178 13.65 0.40 -13.91
C ARG A 178 13.67 1.37 -12.73
N GLU A 179 12.98 1.04 -11.64
CA GLU A 179 12.93 1.85 -10.43
C GLU A 179 14.23 1.78 -9.61
N ASN A 180 15.16 0.89 -9.98
CA ASN A 180 16.45 0.71 -9.31
C ASN A 180 17.63 0.77 -10.31
N SER A 181 17.50 1.56 -11.38
CA SER A 181 18.41 1.51 -12.52
C SER A 181 19.88 1.80 -12.18
N SER A 182 20.14 2.73 -11.26
CA SER A 182 21.48 3.10 -10.79
C SER A 182 22.22 1.92 -10.17
N ASN A 183 21.52 1.05 -9.43
CA ASN A 183 22.10 -0.17 -8.84
C ASN A 183 22.60 -1.14 -9.91
N PHE A 184 21.91 -1.24 -11.05
CA PHE A 184 22.24 -2.20 -12.11
C PHE A 184 23.24 -1.66 -13.14
N LEU A 185 23.56 -0.37 -13.13
CA LEU A 185 24.46 0.28 -14.11
C LEU A 185 25.85 0.63 -13.55
N GLN A 186 26.09 0.34 -12.27
CA GLN A 186 27.32 0.70 -11.56
C GLN A 186 28.38 -0.42 -11.53
N LYS A 187 29.62 -0.09 -11.18
CA LYS A 187 30.81 -0.96 -11.32
C LYS A 187 31.14 -1.87 -10.14
N SER A 188 30.64 -1.56 -8.97
CA SER A 188 30.88 -2.27 -7.71
C SER A 188 29.91 -3.43 -7.49
N TYR A 189 29.37 -4.03 -8.56
CA TYR A 189 28.51 -5.20 -8.47
C TYR A 189 29.31 -6.44 -8.02
N THR A 190 28.79 -7.16 -7.02
CA THR A 190 29.37 -8.39 -6.51
C THR A 190 28.45 -9.58 -6.85
N PRO A 191 28.78 -10.39 -7.87
CA PRO A 191 28.01 -11.59 -8.19
C PRO A 191 28.20 -12.69 -7.15
N LEU A 192 27.16 -13.50 -6.96
CA LEU A 192 27.21 -14.79 -6.23
C LEU A 192 27.88 -14.68 -4.85
N ILE A 193 27.38 -13.77 -4.01
CA ILE A 193 27.80 -13.70 -2.61
C ILE A 193 27.45 -14.99 -1.88
N SER A 194 28.18 -15.29 -0.80
CA SER A 194 27.99 -16.51 -0.02
C SER A 194 26.59 -16.58 0.58
N THR A 195 25.92 -17.72 0.39
CA THR A 195 24.63 -18.05 0.99
C THR A 195 24.77 -19.20 1.98
N LEU A 196 23.83 -19.30 2.93
CA LEU A 196 23.74 -20.40 3.89
C LEU A 196 23.06 -21.65 3.33
N VAL A 197 22.54 -21.56 2.10
CA VAL A 197 21.66 -22.56 1.49
C VAL A 197 22.12 -22.80 0.06
N ASP A 198 22.43 -24.06 -0.25
CA ASP A 198 22.79 -24.48 -1.61
C ASP A 198 21.65 -24.19 -2.59
N SER A 199 21.96 -24.03 -3.87
CA SER A 199 20.95 -23.83 -4.93
C SER A 199 20.09 -22.57 -4.79
N ILE A 200 20.44 -21.66 -3.87
CA ILE A 200 19.93 -20.30 -3.81
C ILE A 200 21.12 -19.37 -3.97
N PHE A 201 21.02 -18.47 -4.93
CA PHE A 201 22.11 -17.59 -5.34
C PHE A 201 21.71 -16.15 -5.13
N VAL A 202 22.67 -15.33 -4.70
CA VAL A 202 22.45 -13.91 -4.39
C VAL A 202 23.51 -13.06 -5.06
N ASN A 203 23.08 -11.95 -5.63
CA ASN A 203 23.89 -10.95 -6.31
C ASN A 203 23.73 -9.63 -5.56
N GLU A 204 24.82 -8.95 -5.22
CA GLU A 204 24.80 -7.67 -4.51
C GLU A 204 25.10 -6.49 -5.45
N TRP A 205 24.18 -5.53 -5.49
CA TRP A 205 24.18 -4.36 -6.36
C TRP A 205 24.20 -3.08 -5.52
N PRO A 206 25.36 -2.63 -5.01
CA PRO A 206 25.44 -1.41 -4.23
C PRO A 206 25.23 -0.18 -5.10
N ALA A 207 24.72 0.91 -4.52
CA ALA A 207 24.73 2.23 -5.14
C ALA A 207 24.85 3.29 -4.04
N GLU A 208 25.02 4.56 -4.42
CA GLU A 208 25.09 5.66 -3.46
C GLU A 208 23.79 5.80 -2.64
N SER A 209 22.63 5.53 -3.25
CA SER A 209 21.33 5.69 -2.60
C SER A 209 20.92 4.50 -1.73
N LYS A 210 21.25 3.27 -2.14
CA LYS A 210 20.77 2.01 -1.55
C LYS A 210 21.53 0.82 -2.12
N THR A 211 21.42 -0.34 -1.48
CA THR A 211 21.91 -1.61 -2.03
C THR A 211 20.74 -2.51 -2.40
N ILE A 212 20.82 -3.18 -3.56
CA ILE A 212 19.85 -4.19 -3.99
C ILE A 212 20.52 -5.57 -3.99
N TYR A 213 19.82 -6.58 -3.49
CA TYR A 213 20.21 -7.97 -3.55
C TYR A 213 19.22 -8.73 -4.43
N THR A 214 19.63 -9.17 -5.61
CA THR A 214 18.77 -10.04 -6.43
C THR A 214 19.01 -11.49 -6.05
N ILE A 215 17.94 -12.26 -5.94
CA ILE A 215 17.97 -13.65 -5.48
C ILE A 215 17.41 -14.55 -6.58
N PHE A 216 18.09 -15.65 -6.86
CA PHE A 216 17.61 -16.71 -7.74
C PHE A 216 17.54 -18.02 -6.98
N ASN A 217 16.35 -18.61 -6.91
CA ASN A 217 16.04 -19.80 -6.12
C ASN A 217 15.77 -21.00 -7.03
N LEU A 218 16.54 -22.07 -6.86
CA LEU A 218 16.28 -23.37 -7.50
C LEU A 218 15.67 -24.41 -6.55
N HIS A 219 15.32 -24.05 -5.31
CA HIS A 219 14.56 -24.94 -4.42
C HIS A 219 13.06 -24.89 -4.77
N PRO A 220 12.46 -26.00 -5.26
CA PRO A 220 11.05 -26.00 -5.66
C PRO A 220 10.09 -25.76 -4.49
N GLY A 221 10.45 -26.15 -3.28
CA GLY A 221 9.66 -25.90 -2.07
C GLY A 221 9.66 -24.43 -1.60
N GLY A 222 10.36 -23.54 -2.30
CA GLY A 222 10.66 -22.20 -1.82
C GLY A 222 11.66 -22.24 -0.66
N PHE A 223 11.80 -21.12 0.04
CA PHE A 223 12.67 -21.03 1.21
C PHE A 223 12.16 -19.96 2.18
N LYS A 224 12.24 -20.23 3.49
CA LYS A 224 11.97 -19.23 4.53
C LYS A 224 13.03 -19.33 5.62
N GLY A 225 13.80 -18.28 5.82
CA GLY A 225 14.84 -18.22 6.85
C GLY A 225 16.02 -17.34 6.45
N ASN A 226 17.07 -17.36 7.28
CA ASN A 226 18.29 -16.61 7.04
C ASN A 226 19.00 -17.14 5.80
N LEU A 227 19.28 -16.27 4.82
CA LEU A 227 19.89 -16.68 3.55
C LEU A 227 21.35 -16.23 3.40
N PHE A 228 21.65 -14.96 3.66
CA PHE A 228 23.00 -14.40 3.51
C PHE A 228 23.28 -13.39 4.62
N GLU A 229 24.56 -13.23 4.94
CA GLU A 229 25.03 -12.27 5.94
C GLU A 229 24.96 -10.85 5.37
N ILE A 230 24.44 -9.91 6.15
CA ILE A 230 24.37 -8.50 5.79
C ILE A 230 25.43 -7.71 6.57
N ASN A 231 26.15 -6.84 5.85
CA ASN A 231 27.16 -5.98 6.43
C ASN A 231 26.56 -4.56 6.55
N ASN A 232 26.55 -3.99 7.75
CA ASN A 232 26.01 -2.67 8.12
C ASN A 232 24.49 -2.57 8.33
N VAL A 233 24.03 -3.07 9.48
CA VAL A 233 22.82 -2.53 10.11
C VAL A 233 23.23 -1.44 11.08
N ASP A 234 23.68 -0.30 10.55
CA ASP A 234 23.49 0.91 11.33
C ASP A 234 21.97 1.15 11.43
N GLY A 235 21.47 1.70 12.54
CA GLY A 235 20.03 1.86 12.75
C GLY A 235 19.32 2.73 11.70
N ASN A 236 20.05 3.28 10.72
CA ASN A 236 19.52 4.13 9.66
C ASN A 236 19.02 3.34 8.46
N PHE A 237 19.33 2.05 8.33
CA PHE A 237 18.82 1.22 7.24
C PHE A 237 17.66 0.32 7.68
N HIS A 238 16.85 -0.08 6.71
CA HIS A 238 15.88 -1.16 6.83
C HIS A 238 15.76 -1.91 5.51
N TYR A 239 15.18 -3.10 5.55
CA TYR A 239 15.23 -4.06 4.44
C TYR A 239 13.82 -4.37 3.97
N VAL A 240 13.64 -4.37 2.64
CA VAL A 240 12.35 -4.61 2.00
C VAL A 240 12.52 -5.63 0.88
N ASP A 241 11.70 -6.68 0.87
CA ASP A 241 11.55 -7.54 -0.31
C ASP A 241 10.70 -6.80 -1.34
N LEU A 242 11.34 -6.25 -2.38
CA LEU A 242 10.68 -5.50 -3.47
C LEU A 242 9.81 -6.39 -4.37
N PHE A 243 9.98 -7.70 -4.34
CA PHE A 243 9.15 -8.61 -5.12
C PHE A 243 7.82 -8.87 -4.42
N HIS A 244 7.82 -9.05 -3.10
CA HIS A 244 6.60 -9.25 -2.32
C HIS A 244 6.05 -7.96 -1.70
N HIS A 245 6.86 -6.89 -1.72
CA HIS A 245 6.71 -5.64 -0.97
C HIS A 245 6.51 -5.91 0.53
N GLU A 246 7.44 -6.62 1.17
CA GLU A 246 7.38 -6.92 2.62
C GLU A 246 8.59 -6.33 3.34
N GLU A 247 8.37 -5.69 4.49
CA GLU A 247 9.46 -5.28 5.38
C GLU A 247 10.07 -6.52 6.04
N LEU A 248 11.39 -6.59 6.05
CA LEU A 248 12.14 -7.70 6.63
C LEU A 248 12.68 -7.31 8.01
N GLU A 249 12.54 -8.23 8.96
CA GLU A 249 13.11 -8.09 10.29
C GLU A 249 14.50 -8.75 10.34
N VAL A 250 15.55 -7.96 10.51
CA VAL A 250 16.91 -8.49 10.61
C VAL A 250 17.04 -9.48 11.76
N SER A 251 17.55 -10.67 11.45
CA SER A 251 17.89 -11.71 12.43
C SER A 251 19.33 -11.54 12.90
N VAL A 252 19.55 -11.51 14.21
CA VAL A 252 20.90 -11.49 14.82
C VAL A 252 21.25 -12.87 15.37
N VAL A 253 22.35 -13.46 14.90
CA VAL A 253 22.86 -14.75 15.38
C VAL A 253 24.33 -14.60 15.75
N GLY A 254 24.62 -14.57 17.05
CA GLY A 254 25.96 -14.26 17.55
C GLY A 254 26.33 -12.80 17.27
N ASP A 255 27.46 -12.59 16.59
CA ASP A 255 27.95 -11.29 16.12
C ASP A 255 27.52 -10.96 14.68
N LYS A 256 26.80 -11.88 14.02
CA LYS A 256 26.39 -11.76 12.62
C LYS A 256 24.92 -11.40 12.47
N GLN A 257 24.61 -10.71 11.38
CA GLN A 257 23.26 -10.27 11.03
C GLN A 257 22.87 -10.86 9.69
N TYR A 258 21.59 -11.22 9.56
CA TYR A 258 21.02 -11.88 8.39
C TYR A 258 19.66 -11.29 8.07
N ASP A 259 19.35 -11.22 6.78
CA ASP A 259 17.98 -11.01 6.32
C ASP A 259 17.24 -12.36 6.22
N PRO A 260 16.17 -12.57 7.00
CA PRO A 260 15.29 -13.71 6.81
C PRO A 260 14.40 -13.46 5.60
N VAL A 261 14.67 -14.18 4.51
CA VAL A 261 13.92 -14.05 3.27
C VAL A 261 12.76 -15.04 3.23
N LYS A 262 11.75 -14.73 2.43
CA LYS A 262 10.67 -15.66 2.04
C LYS A 262 10.63 -15.75 0.52
N LEU A 263 11.06 -16.87 -0.02
CA LEU A 263 11.16 -17.12 -1.46
C LEU A 263 10.03 -18.05 -1.90
N ASP A 264 9.42 -17.72 -3.04
CA ASP A 264 8.34 -18.48 -3.64
C ASP A 264 8.76 -19.89 -4.05
N ALA A 265 7.86 -20.84 -3.83
CA ALA A 265 7.93 -22.17 -4.41
C ALA A 265 7.64 -22.13 -5.92
N PHE A 266 8.11 -23.16 -6.64
CA PHE A 266 7.75 -23.41 -8.02
C PHE A 266 7.54 -24.91 -8.23
N ASN A 267 6.91 -25.31 -9.33
CA ASN A 267 6.62 -26.71 -9.57
C ASN A 267 7.93 -27.49 -9.73
N SER A 268 8.13 -28.54 -8.94
CA SER A 268 9.33 -29.38 -9.04
C SER A 268 9.45 -30.09 -10.40
N TYR A 269 8.35 -30.23 -11.14
CA TYR A 269 8.35 -30.69 -12.53
C TYR A 269 9.14 -29.76 -13.46
N ASP A 270 9.20 -28.47 -13.13
CA ASP A 270 9.87 -27.47 -13.99
C ASP A 270 11.39 -27.48 -13.84
N LEU A 271 11.96 -28.22 -12.87
CA LEU A 271 13.42 -28.33 -12.71
C LEU A 271 14.09 -28.79 -14.00
N GLY A 272 15.12 -28.07 -14.44
CA GLY A 272 15.84 -28.31 -15.70
C GLY A 272 15.11 -27.85 -16.96
N THR A 273 13.95 -27.20 -16.84
CA THR A 273 13.17 -26.66 -17.97
C THR A 273 13.33 -25.13 -18.10
N ASN A 274 12.74 -24.56 -19.15
CA ASN A 274 12.68 -23.10 -19.34
C ASN A 274 11.74 -22.38 -18.35
N ASN A 275 11.14 -23.09 -17.40
CA ASN A 275 10.28 -22.54 -16.35
C ASN A 275 10.83 -22.73 -14.93
N GLU A 276 12.04 -23.27 -14.79
CA GLU A 276 12.63 -23.52 -13.48
C GLU A 276 12.95 -22.23 -12.72
N GLY A 277 12.82 -22.32 -11.39
CA GLY A 277 13.27 -21.31 -10.48
C GLY A 277 12.28 -20.19 -10.17
N SER A 278 12.55 -19.49 -9.09
CA SER A 278 11.88 -18.26 -8.69
C SER A 278 12.91 -17.19 -8.35
N VAL A 279 12.47 -15.93 -8.29
CA VAL A 279 13.33 -14.79 -7.97
C VAL A 279 12.70 -13.92 -6.91
N SER A 280 13.55 -13.17 -6.20
CA SER A 280 13.16 -12.05 -5.35
C SER A 280 14.23 -10.96 -5.44
N ALA A 281 13.95 -9.77 -4.92
CA ALA A 281 14.94 -8.73 -4.71
C ALA A 281 14.76 -8.04 -3.37
N ILE A 282 15.83 -7.96 -2.59
CA ILE A 282 15.85 -7.27 -1.30
C ILE A 282 16.53 -5.92 -1.47
N ALA A 283 15.94 -4.86 -0.94
CA ALA A 283 16.51 -3.53 -0.91
C ALA A 283 16.91 -3.15 0.51
N ALA A 284 18.16 -2.73 0.69
CA ALA A 284 18.63 -2.06 1.90
C ALA A 284 18.46 -0.55 1.72
N PHE A 285 17.36 -0.02 2.24
CA PHE A 285 17.01 1.40 2.12
C PHE A 285 17.52 2.21 3.32
N PRO A 286 18.11 3.40 3.10
CA PRO A 286 18.18 4.40 4.15
C PRO A 286 16.77 4.86 4.53
N LYS A 287 16.52 5.10 5.82
CA LYS A 287 15.23 5.58 6.34
C LYS A 287 14.98 7.05 5.99
N HIS A 288 14.40 7.28 4.83
CA HIS A 288 13.96 8.59 4.35
C HIS A 288 12.47 8.82 4.64
N LEU A 289 11.66 7.77 4.53
CA LEU A 289 10.21 7.79 4.57
C LEU A 289 9.69 7.50 5.98
N SER A 290 8.94 8.45 6.52
CA SER A 290 8.20 8.31 7.77
C SER A 290 6.75 8.04 7.44
N VAL A 291 6.19 6.95 7.98
CA VAL A 291 4.80 6.55 7.79
C VAL A 291 4.23 6.09 9.12
N THR A 292 3.05 6.60 9.47
CA THR A 292 2.30 6.17 10.64
C THR A 292 0.83 6.05 10.28
N LEU A 293 0.19 4.95 10.68
CA LEU A 293 -1.25 4.75 10.57
C LEU A 293 -1.87 4.85 11.96
N SER A 294 -2.85 5.73 12.11
CA SER A 294 -3.67 5.87 13.33
C SER A 294 -5.15 5.82 12.92
N GLY A 295 -5.81 4.71 13.25
CA GLY A 295 -7.13 4.40 12.69
C GLY A 295 -7.06 4.32 11.16
N ASP A 296 -7.77 5.22 10.48
CA ASP A 296 -7.75 5.36 9.01
C ASP A 296 -6.84 6.50 8.51
N VAL A 297 -6.27 7.28 9.43
CA VAL A 297 -5.40 8.41 9.08
C VAL A 297 -4.00 7.89 8.82
N LEU A 298 -3.59 7.93 7.55
CA LEU A 298 -2.23 7.68 7.13
C LEU A 298 -1.47 9.01 7.08
N ALA A 299 -0.53 9.20 8.00
CA ALA A 299 0.41 10.32 7.97
C ALA A 299 1.74 9.87 7.37
N PHE A 300 2.28 10.66 6.45
CA PHE A 300 3.52 10.33 5.76
C PHE A 300 4.35 11.58 5.38
N SER A 301 5.65 11.40 5.27
CA SER A 301 6.62 12.41 4.80
C SER A 301 7.92 11.75 4.37
N SER A 302 8.70 12.40 3.52
CA SER A 302 10.05 11.95 3.16
C SER A 302 11.08 13.06 3.34
N LYS A 303 12.26 12.72 3.85
CA LYS A 303 13.39 13.65 3.99
C LYS A 303 14.10 13.97 2.68
N ARG A 304 13.88 13.15 1.65
CA ARG A 304 14.54 13.21 0.34
C ARG A 304 13.55 12.80 -0.75
N GLY A 305 13.85 13.15 -2.00
CA GLY A 305 13.07 12.77 -3.18
C GLY A 305 12.25 13.94 -3.72
N ASP A 306 11.38 13.63 -4.67
CA ASP A 306 10.46 14.58 -5.29
C ASP A 306 8.99 14.18 -5.16
N SER A 307 8.71 12.90 -4.89
CA SER A 307 7.34 12.39 -4.83
C SER A 307 7.21 11.18 -3.91
N ILE A 308 6.00 11.02 -3.38
CA ILE A 308 5.56 9.83 -2.64
C ILE A 308 4.40 9.19 -3.40
N ARG A 309 4.48 7.89 -3.64
CA ARG A 309 3.44 7.10 -4.33
C ARG A 309 2.83 6.12 -3.34
N ILE A 310 1.50 6.12 -3.26
CA ILE A 310 0.74 5.22 -2.40
C ILE A 310 -0.08 4.28 -3.26
N TRP A 311 0.13 2.98 -3.09
CA TRP A 311 -0.55 1.93 -3.83
C TRP A 311 -1.53 1.17 -2.94
N ALA A 312 -2.71 0.89 -3.49
CA ALA A 312 -3.62 -0.14 -2.98
C ALA A 312 -3.20 -1.52 -3.52
N GLY A 313 -2.54 -2.29 -2.66
CA GLY A 313 -1.88 -3.55 -3.00
C GLY A 313 -0.55 -3.35 -3.71
N SER A 314 -0.01 -4.43 -4.28
CA SER A 314 1.29 -4.38 -4.96
C SER A 314 1.27 -3.48 -6.20
N PRO A 315 2.33 -2.67 -6.41
CA PRO A 315 2.62 -1.96 -7.66
C PRO A 315 2.55 -2.87 -8.89
N SER A 316 1.96 -2.35 -9.96
CA SER A 316 2.00 -2.96 -11.30
C SER A 316 1.66 -1.94 -12.36
N TYR A 317 1.98 -2.23 -13.62
CA TYR A 317 1.57 -1.42 -14.78
C TYR A 317 0.05 -1.42 -15.05
N GLU A 318 -0.73 -2.23 -14.33
CA GLU A 318 -2.20 -2.27 -14.46
C GLU A 318 -2.90 -1.36 -13.45
N LYS A 319 -2.14 -0.73 -12.56
CA LYS A 319 -2.64 0.12 -11.48
C LYS A 319 -1.98 1.49 -11.55
N GLU A 320 -2.68 2.47 -11.00
CA GLU A 320 -2.15 3.81 -10.81
C GLU A 320 -2.05 4.11 -9.31
N PRO A 321 -0.92 4.66 -8.83
CA PRO A 321 -0.79 5.10 -7.46
C PRO A 321 -1.45 6.45 -7.25
N ALA A 322 -1.82 6.75 -6.00
CA ALA A 322 -2.01 8.13 -5.59
C ALA A 322 -0.64 8.79 -5.38
N VAL A 323 -0.42 9.96 -6.00
CA VAL A 323 0.87 10.65 -6.00
C VAL A 323 0.79 11.93 -5.17
N PHE A 324 1.78 12.11 -4.29
CA PHE A 324 1.88 13.22 -3.35
C PHE A 324 3.28 13.85 -3.38
N GLY A 325 3.39 15.07 -2.86
CA GLY A 325 4.70 15.67 -2.55
C GLY A 325 5.37 15.03 -1.34
N ILE A 326 6.63 15.37 -1.07
CA ILE A 326 7.40 14.78 0.04
C ILE A 326 7.13 15.39 1.42
N GLU A 327 6.46 16.55 1.46
CA GLU A 327 6.15 17.27 2.69
C GLU A 327 5.23 16.47 3.62
N ALA A 328 5.29 16.79 4.92
CA ALA A 328 4.45 16.15 5.92
C ALA A 328 2.98 16.44 5.68
N GLN A 329 2.21 15.37 5.47
CA GLN A 329 0.78 15.41 5.21
C GLN A 329 0.10 14.14 5.72
N SER A 330 -1.22 14.16 5.77
CA SER A 330 -2.02 13.00 6.12
C SER A 330 -3.24 12.88 5.21
N ILE A 331 -3.68 11.64 4.99
CA ILE A 331 -4.88 11.32 4.24
C ILE A 331 -5.75 10.34 5.04
N GLN A 332 -7.05 10.39 4.80
CA GLN A 332 -7.97 9.33 5.20
C GLN A 332 -7.91 8.24 4.12
N LEU A 333 -7.43 7.05 4.47
CA LEU A 333 -7.29 5.94 3.52
C LEU A 333 -8.63 5.51 2.93
N HIS A 334 -9.73 5.52 3.69
CA HIS A 334 -11.06 5.18 3.17
C HIS A 334 -11.55 6.18 2.11
N ALA A 335 -11.17 7.46 2.24
CA ALA A 335 -11.54 8.49 1.29
C ALA A 335 -10.67 8.43 0.03
N ALA A 336 -9.36 8.19 0.19
CA ALA A 336 -8.42 8.10 -0.93
C ALA A 336 -8.53 6.77 -1.70
N PHE A 337 -8.83 5.68 -1.01
CA PHE A 337 -8.91 4.32 -1.55
C PHE A 337 -10.20 3.64 -1.09
N PRO A 338 -11.35 4.07 -1.62
CA PRO A 338 -12.65 3.56 -1.19
C PRO A 338 -12.72 2.05 -1.44
N GLN A 339 -13.27 1.32 -0.47
CA GLN A 339 -13.51 -0.13 -0.54
C GLN A 339 -12.25 -1.00 -0.64
N TYR A 340 -11.06 -0.43 -0.48
CA TYR A 340 -9.84 -1.22 -0.36
C TYR A 340 -9.47 -1.43 1.10
N GLU A 341 -9.11 -2.67 1.40
CA GLU A 341 -8.56 -3.14 2.68
C GLU A 341 -7.42 -4.12 2.37
N GLY A 342 -6.50 -4.29 3.31
CA GLY A 342 -5.30 -5.08 3.12
C GLY A 342 -4.05 -4.21 3.01
N LYS A 343 -3.22 -4.51 2.02
CA LYS A 343 -1.84 -4.04 1.95
C LYS A 343 -1.73 -2.71 1.22
N PHE A 344 -1.11 -1.72 1.84
CA PHE A 344 -0.73 -0.48 1.17
C PHE A 344 0.78 -0.35 1.10
N ILE A 345 1.27 0.06 -0.08
CA ILE A 345 2.70 0.26 -0.35
C ILE A 345 2.95 1.75 -0.52
N ILE A 346 3.82 2.33 0.29
CA ILE A 346 4.18 3.74 0.27
C ILE A 346 5.62 3.83 -0.19
N GLN A 347 5.86 4.46 -1.34
CA GLN A 347 7.18 4.53 -1.97
C GLN A 347 7.62 5.99 -2.10
N ALA A 348 8.83 6.32 -1.64
CA ALA A 348 9.46 7.60 -1.92
C ALA A 348 10.31 7.48 -3.20
N PHE A 349 10.18 8.46 -4.09
CA PHE A 349 10.90 8.51 -5.36
C PHE A 349 11.80 9.73 -5.47
N GLU A 350 12.93 9.56 -6.14
CA GLU A 350 13.75 10.64 -6.68
C GLU A 350 13.92 10.41 -8.18
N ASN A 351 13.36 11.31 -8.98
CA ASN A 351 13.14 11.18 -10.41
C ASN A 351 12.32 9.93 -10.76
N LYS A 352 12.99 8.87 -11.22
CA LYS A 352 12.38 7.59 -11.59
C LYS A 352 12.79 6.46 -10.66
N GLU A 353 13.63 6.75 -9.67
CA GLU A 353 14.16 5.73 -8.78
C GLU A 353 13.46 5.71 -7.44
N ILE A 354 13.16 4.51 -6.95
CA ILE A 354 12.70 4.34 -5.59
C ILE A 354 13.88 4.56 -4.64
N ILE A 355 13.68 5.36 -3.61
CA ILE A 355 14.72 5.67 -2.61
C ILE A 355 14.36 5.16 -1.22
N ASP A 356 13.08 4.83 -0.98
CA ASP A 356 12.59 4.19 0.24
C ASP A 356 11.19 3.59 0.00
N GLU A 357 10.82 2.56 0.74
CA GLU A 357 9.51 1.91 0.69
C GLU A 357 9.06 1.53 2.09
N ARG A 358 7.80 1.80 2.44
CA ARG A 358 7.16 1.39 3.70
C ARG A 358 5.87 0.66 3.41
N ILE A 359 5.55 -0.32 4.24
CA ILE A 359 4.35 -1.14 4.07
C ILE A 359 3.45 -1.04 5.31
N ILE A 360 2.17 -0.81 5.07
CA ILE A 360 1.14 -0.87 6.11
C ILE A 360 0.08 -1.89 5.71
N HIS A 361 -0.53 -2.49 6.72
CA HIS A 361 -1.61 -3.44 6.54
C HIS A 361 -2.84 -2.97 7.32
N ILE A 362 -3.96 -2.85 6.62
CA ILE A 362 -5.29 -2.77 7.22
C ILE A 362 -5.84 -4.19 7.25
N THR A 363 -6.16 -4.69 8.43
CA THR A 363 -6.84 -5.97 8.58
C THR A 363 -8.21 -5.90 7.87
N PRO A 364 -8.50 -6.83 6.94
CA PRO A 364 -9.81 -6.86 6.30
C PRO A 364 -10.95 -7.01 7.33
N GLY A 365 -12.03 -6.26 7.14
CA GLY A 365 -13.15 -6.19 8.07
C GLY A 365 -12.94 -5.27 9.29
N SER A 366 -11.83 -4.53 9.36
CA SER A 366 -11.63 -3.50 10.37
C SER A 366 -12.62 -2.35 10.19
N ALA A 367 -13.37 -2.02 11.24
CA ALA A 367 -14.30 -0.89 11.22
C ALA A 367 -13.55 0.43 11.31
N ARG A 368 -13.79 1.31 10.33
CA ARG A 368 -13.08 2.59 10.16
C ARG A 368 -14.00 3.75 10.45
N LEU A 369 -13.52 4.77 11.16
CA LEU A 369 -14.28 5.97 11.44
C LEU A 369 -14.52 6.74 10.12
N ILE A 370 -15.77 6.78 9.66
CA ILE A 370 -16.19 7.45 8.42
C ILE A 370 -16.89 8.79 8.65
N SER A 371 -17.09 9.16 9.91
CA SER A 371 -17.73 10.42 10.29
C SER A 371 -16.73 11.43 10.83
N GLU A 372 -16.97 12.69 10.55
CA GLU A 372 -16.29 13.81 11.19
C GLU A 372 -17.23 14.54 12.16
N ALA A 373 -16.69 15.02 13.27
CA ALA A 373 -17.42 15.83 14.23
C ALA A 373 -17.26 17.31 13.92
N GLU A 374 -18.36 17.98 13.53
CA GLU A 374 -18.37 19.42 13.36
C GLU A 374 -18.24 20.13 14.70
N THR A 375 -17.30 21.07 14.83
CA THR A 375 -17.17 21.86 16.06
C THR A 375 -18.26 22.95 16.13
N THR A 376 -18.87 23.12 17.30
CA THR A 376 -19.77 24.24 17.57
C THR A 376 -19.00 25.54 17.84
N GLU A 377 -19.70 26.67 17.77
CA GLU A 377 -19.13 27.97 18.15
C GLU A 377 -18.65 27.97 19.62
N ARG A 378 -17.54 28.66 19.86
CA ARG A 378 -17.00 28.79 21.23
C ARG A 378 -17.90 29.69 22.07
N VAL A 379 -18.33 29.16 23.21
CA VAL A 379 -19.11 29.91 24.20
C VAL A 379 -18.26 30.19 25.45
N SER A 380 -18.44 31.37 26.05
CA SER A 380 -17.68 31.80 27.24
C SER A 380 -18.33 31.37 28.57
N LYS A 381 -19.54 30.82 28.53
CA LYS A 381 -20.29 30.33 29.69
C LYS A 381 -20.93 28.99 29.33
N ALA A 382 -21.12 28.14 30.34
CA ALA A 382 -21.79 26.86 30.18
C ALA A 382 -23.21 27.06 29.63
N PRO A 383 -23.57 26.43 28.50
CA PRO A 383 -24.94 26.40 28.03
C PRO A 383 -25.88 25.82 29.11
N LYS A 384 -27.15 26.25 29.08
CA LYS A 384 -28.14 25.80 30.07
C LYS A 384 -28.26 24.27 30.04
N GLY A 385 -28.04 23.64 31.18
CA GLY A 385 -28.15 22.18 31.33
C GLY A 385 -26.88 21.39 31.02
N MET A 386 -25.78 22.07 30.65
CA MET A 386 -24.47 21.44 30.42
C MET A 386 -23.49 21.68 31.58
N VAL A 387 -22.51 20.79 31.69
CA VAL A 387 -21.36 20.90 32.60
C VAL A 387 -20.06 21.02 31.81
N LEU A 388 -19.05 21.67 32.40
CA LEU A 388 -17.72 21.80 31.81
C LEU A 388 -16.95 20.49 32.04
N ILE A 389 -16.45 19.91 30.95
CA ILE A 389 -15.45 18.84 30.98
C ILE A 389 -14.09 19.51 30.77
N PRO A 390 -13.15 19.42 31.73
CA PRO A 390 -11.86 20.10 31.65
C PRO A 390 -10.99 19.50 30.53
N SER A 391 -10.00 20.26 30.06
CA SER A 391 -8.93 19.68 29.25
C SER A 391 -8.04 18.78 30.09
N GLY A 392 -7.43 17.77 29.49
CA GLY A 392 -6.50 16.87 30.16
C GLY A 392 -5.91 15.85 29.21
N ILE A 393 -5.28 14.82 29.75
CA ILE A 393 -4.74 13.71 28.95
C ILE A 393 -5.61 12.48 29.17
N PHE A 394 -6.08 11.88 28.08
CA PHE A 394 -6.84 10.63 28.12
C PHE A 394 -5.94 9.45 27.74
N SER A 395 -5.92 8.42 28.58
CA SER A 395 -5.28 7.14 28.29
C SER A 395 -6.36 6.06 28.26
N CYS A 396 -6.56 5.41 27.11
CA CYS A 396 -7.53 4.33 26.97
C CYS A 396 -6.84 2.97 27.19
N ASP A 397 -6.64 2.60 28.46
CA ASP A 397 -5.91 1.37 28.82
C ASP A 397 -6.83 0.12 28.95
N THR A 398 -8.15 0.28 28.82
CA THR A 398 -9.13 -0.77 29.13
C THR A 398 -9.88 -1.27 27.89
N TYR A 399 -9.84 -2.60 27.74
CA TYR A 399 -10.39 -3.41 26.66
C TYR A 399 -11.86 -3.09 26.35
N ARG A 400 -12.13 -2.68 25.10
CA ARG A 400 -13.47 -2.76 24.50
C ARG A 400 -13.70 -4.18 24.03
N THR A 401 -14.44 -4.97 24.81
CA THR A 401 -14.93 -6.26 24.33
C THR A 401 -16.20 -6.02 23.50
N GLY A 402 -16.07 -6.00 22.18
CA GLY A 402 -17.19 -6.32 21.29
C GLY A 402 -17.51 -7.82 21.38
N ASP A 403 -18.62 -8.23 20.76
CA ASP A 403 -18.87 -9.65 20.50
C ASP A 403 -17.72 -10.21 19.65
N ASN A 404 -17.24 -11.42 19.95
CA ASN A 404 -16.25 -12.12 19.12
C ASN A 404 -16.74 -12.33 17.68
N PHE A 405 -18.06 -12.32 17.45
CA PHE A 405 -18.68 -12.50 16.14
C PHE A 405 -18.77 -11.22 15.31
N ILE A 406 -19.11 -10.08 15.94
CA ILE A 406 -19.08 -8.75 15.31
C ILE A 406 -18.18 -7.87 16.17
N GLY A 407 -16.87 -7.92 15.87
CA GLY A 407 -15.89 -7.08 16.55
C GLY A 407 -16.31 -5.62 16.46
N TYR A 408 -16.46 -4.98 17.62
CA TYR A 408 -16.53 -3.52 17.69
C TYR A 408 -15.17 -2.96 17.23
N PRO A 409 -15.10 -1.77 16.59
CA PRO A 409 -13.83 -1.17 16.20
C PRO A 409 -12.80 -1.29 17.32
N GLU A 410 -11.73 -2.07 17.07
CA GLU A 410 -10.61 -2.16 17.99
C GLU A 410 -10.02 -0.76 18.15
N ASN A 411 -9.60 -0.42 19.37
CA ASN A 411 -9.38 0.95 19.84
C ASN A 411 -8.89 1.91 18.72
N PRO A 412 -9.52 3.08 18.53
CA PRO A 412 -8.96 4.11 17.65
C PRO A 412 -7.59 4.62 18.13
N THR A 413 -7.16 4.19 19.32
CA THR A 413 -5.87 4.51 19.91
C THR A 413 -5.08 3.27 20.31
N ALA A 414 -3.80 3.23 19.94
CA ALA A 414 -2.92 2.14 20.35
C ALA A 414 -2.89 2.01 21.88
N ALA A 415 -2.74 0.79 22.41
CA ALA A 415 -2.67 0.57 23.85
C ALA A 415 -1.60 1.49 24.49
N GLY A 416 -2.00 2.32 25.46
CA GLY A 416 -1.13 3.29 26.13
C GLY A 416 -0.97 4.65 25.41
N GLU A 417 -1.67 4.90 24.30
CA GLU A 417 -1.68 6.20 23.64
C GLU A 417 -2.35 7.27 24.53
N LYS A 418 -1.71 8.45 24.57
CA LYS A 418 -2.13 9.60 25.37
C LYS A 418 -2.75 10.65 24.45
N ILE A 419 -4.06 10.79 24.50
CA ILE A 419 -4.80 11.77 23.69
C ILE A 419 -4.93 13.08 24.47
N PRO A 420 -4.40 14.20 23.98
CA PRO A 420 -4.65 15.50 24.57
C PRO A 420 -6.10 15.92 24.30
N MET A 421 -6.91 15.97 25.34
CA MET A 421 -8.32 16.39 25.27
C MET A 421 -8.44 17.89 25.51
N LYS A 422 -9.15 18.58 24.61
CA LYS A 422 -9.57 19.97 24.83
C LYS A 422 -10.75 20.00 25.79
N GLN A 423 -10.93 21.12 26.49
CA GLN A 423 -12.15 21.32 27.30
C GLN A 423 -13.38 21.45 26.39
N PHE A 424 -14.52 20.93 26.84
CA PHE A 424 -15.81 21.02 26.14
C PHE A 424 -16.97 21.02 27.12
N TYR A 425 -18.18 21.30 26.64
CA TYR A 425 -19.40 21.21 27.44
C TYR A 425 -20.20 19.97 27.04
N MET A 426 -20.76 19.27 28.04
CA MET A 426 -21.59 18.09 27.83
C MET A 426 -22.88 18.20 28.63
N ASP A 427 -23.98 17.68 28.10
CA ASP A 427 -25.28 17.70 28.79
C ASP A 427 -25.20 16.92 30.10
N LYS A 428 -25.74 17.52 31.17
CA LYS A 428 -25.73 16.95 32.52
C LYS A 428 -26.52 15.63 32.62
N TYR A 429 -27.52 15.49 31.77
CA TYR A 429 -28.47 14.38 31.69
C TYR A 429 -28.69 14.02 30.22
N PRO A 430 -29.11 12.78 29.89
CA PRO A 430 -29.68 12.50 28.59
C PRO A 430 -30.86 13.43 28.26
N VAL A 431 -31.06 13.71 26.97
CA VAL A 431 -32.15 14.57 26.50
C VAL A 431 -33.50 13.99 26.92
N THR A 432 -34.36 14.81 27.51
CA THR A 432 -35.67 14.35 28.01
C THR A 432 -36.76 14.43 26.95
N ASN A 433 -37.85 13.67 27.14
CA ASN A 433 -39.04 13.76 26.29
C ASN A 433 -39.57 15.20 26.17
N LYS A 434 -39.57 15.97 27.28
CA LYS A 434 -40.00 17.37 27.25
C LYS A 434 -39.12 18.25 26.36
N GLN A 435 -37.80 18.10 26.47
CA GLN A 435 -36.88 18.87 25.63
C GLN A 435 -37.06 18.50 24.15
N TYR A 436 -37.30 17.23 23.86
CA TYR A 436 -37.52 16.76 22.50
C TYR A 436 -38.88 17.21 21.93
N GLU A 437 -39.93 17.31 22.76
CA GLU A 437 -41.22 17.91 22.38
C GLU A 437 -41.07 19.40 22.03
N GLU A 438 -40.29 20.16 22.82
CA GLU A 438 -39.96 21.56 22.52
C GLU A 438 -39.26 21.69 21.16
N PHE A 439 -38.33 20.78 20.85
CA PHE A 439 -37.68 20.70 19.55
C PHE A 439 -38.67 20.47 18.40
N ILE A 440 -39.51 19.44 18.48
CA ILE A 440 -40.48 19.13 17.43
C ILE A 440 -41.44 20.30 17.22
N ALA A 441 -41.96 20.87 18.32
CA ALA A 441 -42.91 21.97 18.27
C ALA A 441 -42.30 23.24 17.66
N ALA A 442 -41.03 23.54 17.94
CA ALA A 442 -40.37 24.75 17.46
C ALA A 442 -39.81 24.63 16.03
N SER A 443 -39.33 23.44 15.65
CA SER A 443 -38.66 23.22 14.36
C SER A 443 -39.58 22.68 13.26
N GLY A 444 -40.69 22.04 13.63
CA GLY A 444 -41.52 21.28 12.69
C GLY A 444 -40.84 20.03 12.15
N TYR A 445 -39.82 19.50 12.86
CA TYR A 445 -39.02 18.37 12.43
C TYR A 445 -39.86 17.14 12.06
N GLN A 446 -39.45 16.46 10.99
CA GLN A 446 -39.99 15.16 10.57
C GLN A 446 -38.80 14.23 10.30
N PRO A 447 -38.78 13.02 10.89
CA PRO A 447 -37.70 12.06 10.65
C PRO A 447 -37.76 11.53 9.22
N SER A 448 -36.62 11.11 8.69
CA SER A 448 -36.58 10.40 7.39
C SER A 448 -37.13 8.98 7.47
N ASP A 449 -37.00 8.33 8.63
CA ASP A 449 -37.58 7.01 8.92
C ASP A 449 -38.57 7.10 10.09
N THR A 450 -39.83 6.80 9.84
CA THR A 450 -40.92 6.86 10.82
C THR A 450 -41.18 5.53 11.53
N THR A 451 -40.51 4.43 11.15
CA THR A 451 -40.90 3.06 11.52
C THR A 451 -40.98 2.83 13.04
N ASN A 452 -40.02 3.37 13.79
CA ASN A 452 -40.04 3.31 15.26
C ASN A 452 -39.93 4.70 15.91
N PHE A 453 -39.90 5.79 15.15
CA PHE A 453 -39.68 7.13 15.69
C PHE A 453 -40.64 7.46 16.83
N LEU A 454 -40.09 7.73 18.02
CA LEU A 454 -40.83 8.03 19.25
C LEU A 454 -41.97 7.04 19.55
N LYS A 455 -41.76 5.74 19.29
CA LYS A 455 -42.79 4.69 19.45
C LYS A 455 -43.44 4.62 20.83
N HIS A 456 -42.77 5.09 21.88
CA HIS A 456 -43.32 5.16 23.25
C HIS A 456 -44.30 6.32 23.45
N TRP A 457 -44.36 7.29 22.54
CA TRP A 457 -45.34 8.37 22.59
C TRP A 457 -46.70 7.89 22.08
N THR A 458 -47.75 8.34 22.72
CA THR A 458 -49.13 7.95 22.36
C THR A 458 -49.77 9.07 21.55
N ASN A 459 -50.17 8.81 20.31
CA ASN A 459 -50.74 9.80 19.40
C ASN A 459 -49.86 11.06 19.24
N GLY A 460 -48.54 10.87 19.17
CA GLY A 460 -47.57 11.96 19.04
C GLY A 460 -47.40 12.83 20.29
N LYS A 461 -47.80 12.34 21.47
CA LYS A 461 -47.67 13.06 22.74
C LYS A 461 -46.92 12.24 23.79
N ILE A 462 -46.20 12.95 24.66
CA ILE A 462 -45.52 12.35 25.80
C ILE A 462 -46.55 11.65 26.71
N PRO A 463 -46.33 10.39 27.13
CA PRO A 463 -47.15 9.76 28.15
C PRO A 463 -47.09 10.53 29.47
N LYS A 464 -48.24 10.64 30.16
CA LYS A 464 -48.35 11.43 31.40
C LYS A 464 -47.32 11.00 32.45
N GLY A 465 -46.52 11.94 32.96
CA GLY A 465 -45.50 11.68 33.98
C GLY A 465 -44.13 11.26 33.42
N MET A 466 -43.99 11.15 32.09
CA MET A 466 -42.73 10.78 31.42
C MET A 466 -41.95 11.97 30.87
N GLU A 467 -42.29 13.21 31.26
CA GLU A 467 -41.70 14.44 30.73
C GLU A 467 -40.19 14.54 31.03
N ASN A 468 -39.76 14.01 32.16
CA ASN A 468 -38.36 14.00 32.61
C ASN A 468 -37.62 12.68 32.33
N TYR A 469 -38.23 11.77 31.57
CA TYR A 469 -37.59 10.53 31.15
C TYR A 469 -36.74 10.79 29.90
N PRO A 470 -35.65 10.05 29.70
CA PRO A 470 -34.85 10.18 28.48
C PRO A 470 -35.70 9.86 27.25
N VAL A 471 -35.50 10.62 26.18
CA VAL A 471 -36.10 10.30 24.89
C VAL A 471 -35.45 9.03 24.33
N ILE A 472 -36.27 8.13 23.79
CA ILE A 472 -35.85 6.87 23.18
C ILE A 472 -36.52 6.70 21.82
N TYR A 473 -36.11 5.68 21.07
CA TYR A 473 -36.55 5.44 19.69
C TYR A 473 -36.29 6.64 18.75
N VAL A 474 -35.05 7.12 18.77
CA VAL A 474 -34.53 8.14 17.85
C VAL A 474 -33.34 7.57 17.11
N THR A 475 -33.20 7.93 15.84
CA THR A 475 -32.05 7.60 14.99
C THR A 475 -30.86 8.53 15.27
N LEU A 476 -29.70 8.22 14.68
CA LEU A 476 -28.54 9.12 14.76
C LEU A 476 -28.83 10.47 14.10
N GLU A 477 -29.55 10.45 12.99
CA GLU A 477 -29.98 11.61 12.22
C GLU A 477 -30.92 12.49 13.05
N ASP A 478 -31.88 11.88 13.75
CA ASP A 478 -32.80 12.57 14.68
C ASP A 478 -32.03 13.25 15.82
N ALA A 479 -31.03 12.56 16.39
CA ALA A 479 -30.21 13.08 17.47
C ALA A 479 -29.32 14.23 17.01
N LYS A 480 -28.72 14.14 15.81
CA LYS A 480 -27.95 15.22 15.17
C LYS A 480 -28.83 16.43 14.88
N ALA A 481 -30.05 16.22 14.37
CA ALA A 481 -31.02 17.29 14.10
C ALA A 481 -31.42 18.04 15.38
N TYR A 482 -31.74 17.31 16.45
CA TYR A 482 -32.03 17.91 17.76
C TYR A 482 -30.82 18.70 18.28
N ALA A 483 -29.62 18.11 18.25
CA ALA A 483 -28.41 18.75 18.75
C ALA A 483 -28.16 20.06 18.00
N LYS A 484 -28.26 20.06 16.66
CA LYS A 484 -28.11 21.24 15.83
C LYS A 484 -29.13 22.33 16.16
N TRP A 485 -30.41 21.98 16.30
CA TRP A 485 -31.45 22.93 16.71
C TRP A 485 -31.18 23.54 18.08
N ALA A 486 -30.68 22.74 19.02
CA ALA A 486 -30.34 23.19 20.37
C ALA A 486 -29.04 24.02 20.43
N GLY A 487 -28.35 24.26 19.30
CA GLY A 487 -27.05 24.95 19.26
C GLY A 487 -25.91 24.10 19.83
N LYS A 488 -26.04 22.77 19.73
CA LYS A 488 -25.14 21.75 20.28
C LYS A 488 -24.65 20.83 19.15
N ARG A 489 -23.88 19.81 19.54
CA ARG A 489 -23.51 18.66 18.71
C ARG A 489 -23.52 17.39 19.56
N LEU A 490 -23.50 16.23 18.91
CA LEU A 490 -23.19 14.98 19.60
C LEU A 490 -21.71 14.96 20.01
N PRO A 491 -21.36 14.36 21.16
CA PRO A 491 -19.97 14.12 21.50
C PRO A 491 -19.36 13.09 20.53
N THR A 492 -18.06 13.14 20.29
CA THR A 492 -17.36 11.96 19.76
C THR A 492 -17.36 10.85 20.80
N GLU A 493 -17.11 9.62 20.38
CA GLU A 493 -17.03 8.49 21.29
C GLU A 493 -15.88 8.67 22.31
N ILE A 494 -14.75 9.22 21.87
CA ILE A 494 -13.62 9.56 22.73
C ILE A 494 -14.00 10.66 23.74
N GLU A 495 -14.73 11.69 23.33
CA GLU A 495 -15.22 12.73 24.25
C GLU A 495 -16.17 12.16 25.30
N TRP A 496 -17.09 11.29 24.88
CA TRP A 496 -18.00 10.61 25.80
C TRP A 496 -17.24 9.73 26.78
N GLN A 497 -16.27 8.94 26.29
CA GLN A 497 -15.47 8.04 27.12
C GLN A 497 -14.61 8.81 28.12
N TYR A 498 -13.95 9.90 27.69
CA TYR A 498 -13.16 10.77 28.55
C TYR A 498 -14.03 11.45 29.61
N ALA A 499 -15.20 11.95 29.23
CA ALA A 499 -16.13 12.54 30.16
C ALA A 499 -16.62 11.52 31.20
N ALA A 500 -16.79 10.25 30.81
CA ALA A 500 -17.22 9.19 31.70
C ALA A 500 -16.11 8.72 32.66
N GLN A 501 -14.93 8.36 32.13
CA GLN A 501 -13.81 7.84 32.94
C GLN A 501 -13.09 8.93 33.73
N THR A 502 -13.16 10.18 33.27
CA THR A 502 -12.32 11.30 33.71
C THR A 502 -10.84 11.09 33.42
N GLU A 503 -10.01 12.13 33.60
CA GLU A 503 -8.54 12.01 33.51
C GLU A 503 -7.95 10.99 34.50
N ALA A 504 -8.67 10.63 35.56
CA ALA A 504 -8.23 9.62 36.53
C ALA A 504 -8.30 8.18 36.00
N GLY A 505 -8.89 7.94 34.81
CA GLY A 505 -9.02 6.61 34.24
C GLY A 505 -9.93 5.69 35.06
N ASN A 506 -11.03 6.23 35.61
CA ASN A 506 -11.93 5.44 36.45
C ASN A 506 -12.60 4.33 35.61
N GLU A 507 -12.57 3.09 36.11
CA GLU A 507 -13.24 1.94 35.49
C GLU A 507 -14.77 2.15 35.37
N TRP A 508 -15.36 2.88 36.32
CA TRP A 508 -16.77 3.26 36.34
C TRP A 508 -16.88 4.79 36.42
N PRO A 509 -18.00 5.42 36.00
CA PRO A 509 -18.10 6.88 36.05
C PRO A 509 -17.93 7.49 37.45
N TRP A 510 -18.21 6.72 38.50
CA TRP A 510 -17.99 7.12 39.88
C TRP A 510 -16.70 6.50 40.44
N ILE A 511 -16.21 7.06 41.56
CA ILE A 511 -15.10 6.45 42.31
C ILE A 511 -15.56 5.12 42.91
N GLN A 512 -15.14 4.02 42.29
CA GLN A 512 -15.43 2.66 42.72
C GLN A 512 -14.39 2.21 43.74
N LYS A 513 -14.82 1.96 44.99
CA LYS A 513 -13.93 1.56 46.09
C LYS A 513 -13.70 0.05 46.16
N THR A 514 -14.68 -0.73 45.74
CA THR A 514 -14.62 -2.19 45.75
C THR A 514 -14.47 -2.68 44.30
N PRO A 515 -13.44 -3.47 43.97
CA PRO A 515 -13.31 -4.03 42.64
C PRO A 515 -14.58 -4.76 42.20
N VAL A 516 -14.97 -4.59 40.93
CA VAL A 516 -16.09 -5.32 40.35
C VAL A 516 -15.57 -6.62 39.74
N GLU A 517 -16.14 -7.75 40.19
CA GLU A 517 -15.84 -9.06 39.63
C GLU A 517 -16.73 -9.31 38.40
N ARG A 518 -16.12 -9.89 37.35
CA ARG A 518 -16.79 -10.25 36.09
C ARG A 518 -16.82 -11.77 35.99
N GLU A 519 -18.00 -12.34 35.86
CA GLU A 519 -18.21 -13.76 35.62
C GLU A 519 -18.85 -13.93 34.24
N GLU A 520 -18.21 -14.69 33.36
CA GLU A 520 -18.74 -14.96 32.02
C GLU A 520 -19.86 -16.00 32.12
N GLU A 521 -21.04 -15.65 31.64
CA GLU A 521 -22.21 -16.52 31.59
C GLU A 521 -22.57 -16.81 30.14
N PHE A 522 -22.45 -18.09 29.73
CA PHE A 522 -22.83 -18.52 28.39
C PHE A 522 -24.35 -18.67 28.30
N ILE A 523 -24.98 -17.81 27.49
CA ILE A 523 -26.41 -17.88 27.16
C ILE A 523 -26.64 -18.93 26.05
N THR A 524 -25.72 -19.01 25.09
CA THR A 524 -25.68 -20.04 24.04
C THR A 524 -24.24 -20.45 23.76
N ASN A 525 -24.02 -21.40 22.85
CA ASN A 525 -22.67 -21.78 22.41
C ASN A 525 -21.88 -20.62 21.76
N THR A 526 -22.56 -19.55 21.33
CA THR A 526 -21.96 -18.41 20.63
C THR A 526 -22.24 -17.06 21.31
N LEU A 527 -23.00 -17.03 22.41
CA LEU A 527 -23.36 -15.80 23.11
C LEU A 527 -23.02 -15.95 24.59
N SER A 528 -22.08 -15.14 25.07
CA SER A 528 -21.80 -14.96 26.50
C SER A 528 -22.15 -13.54 26.95
N VAL A 529 -22.48 -13.38 28.23
CA VAL A 529 -22.71 -12.10 28.88
C VAL A 529 -21.89 -12.02 30.15
N TRP A 530 -21.46 -10.82 30.53
CA TRP A 530 -20.76 -10.60 31.78
C TRP A 530 -21.73 -10.34 32.92
N LYS A 531 -21.75 -11.24 33.90
CA LYS A 531 -22.43 -11.02 35.17
C LYS A 531 -21.50 -10.24 36.10
N LEU A 532 -21.96 -9.05 36.49
CA LEU A 532 -21.21 -8.14 37.35
C LEU A 532 -21.53 -8.39 38.83
N LYS A 533 -20.51 -8.64 39.64
CA LYS A 533 -20.60 -8.74 41.10
C LYS A 533 -19.87 -7.57 41.77
N GLY A 534 -20.47 -6.99 42.81
CA GLY A 534 -19.86 -5.88 43.57
C GLY A 534 -20.21 -4.47 43.09
N ILE A 535 -21.15 -4.33 42.14
CA ILE A 535 -21.66 -3.02 41.70
C ILE A 535 -22.88 -2.59 42.53
N ASP A 536 -22.87 -1.35 43.04
CA ASP A 536 -23.98 -0.79 43.84
C ASP A 536 -25.13 -0.37 42.92
N ALA A 537 -26.24 -1.12 42.95
CA ALA A 537 -27.44 -0.86 42.17
C ALA A 537 -28.11 0.50 42.46
N SER A 538 -27.71 1.21 43.53
CA SER A 538 -28.15 2.59 43.79
C SER A 538 -27.36 3.67 43.01
N ARG A 539 -26.37 3.25 42.20
CA ARG A 539 -25.55 4.14 41.36
C ARG A 539 -25.96 4.17 39.89
N CYS A 540 -26.59 3.13 39.36
CA CYS A 540 -27.00 3.09 37.97
C CYS A 540 -28.17 2.11 37.77
N ASN A 541 -28.79 2.17 36.60
CA ASN A 541 -29.72 1.12 36.18
C ASN A 541 -28.91 -0.06 35.62
N LEU A 542 -28.92 -1.20 36.32
CA LEU A 542 -28.22 -2.42 35.90
C LEU A 542 -29.02 -3.29 34.92
N GLY A 543 -30.16 -2.80 34.41
CA GLY A 543 -30.99 -3.50 33.44
C GLY A 543 -32.15 -4.27 34.08
N ASP A 544 -33.01 -3.59 34.85
CA ASP A 544 -34.23 -4.17 35.44
C ASP A 544 -35.44 -4.18 34.48
N GLY A 545 -35.22 -3.88 33.20
CA GLY A 545 -36.27 -3.76 32.18
C GLY A 545 -37.12 -2.49 32.28
N SER A 546 -36.84 -1.59 33.24
CA SER A 546 -37.61 -0.37 33.46
C SER A 546 -36.81 0.89 33.10
N LEU A 547 -37.50 1.88 32.55
CA LEU A 547 -36.96 3.22 32.32
C LEU A 547 -37.25 4.12 33.53
N TYR A 548 -36.40 5.11 33.78
CA TYR A 548 -36.53 6.03 34.92
C TYR A 548 -36.30 7.50 34.51
N PRO A 549 -36.80 8.47 35.30
CA PRO A 549 -36.48 9.88 35.08
C PRO A 549 -34.97 10.11 35.19
N VAL A 550 -34.46 11.04 34.38
CA VAL A 550 -33.05 11.42 34.42
C VAL A 550 -32.66 11.93 35.81
N GLY A 551 -31.46 11.58 36.27
CA GLY A 551 -30.94 11.97 37.58
C GLY A 551 -31.50 11.17 38.75
N LYS A 552 -32.22 10.05 38.52
CA LYS A 552 -32.71 9.16 39.59
C LYS A 552 -31.55 8.67 40.48
N TYR A 553 -30.45 8.22 39.88
CA TYR A 553 -29.34 7.58 40.59
C TYR A 553 -28.30 8.60 41.06
N LYS A 554 -28.64 9.36 42.12
CA LYS A 554 -27.78 10.46 42.61
C LYS A 554 -26.39 10.05 43.07
N LYS A 555 -26.18 8.79 43.46
CA LYS A 555 -24.86 8.27 43.85
C LYS A 555 -23.98 7.88 42.66
N GLY A 556 -24.56 7.79 41.46
CA GLY A 556 -23.85 7.48 40.22
C GLY A 556 -23.27 8.69 39.52
N VAL A 557 -23.48 9.89 40.06
CA VAL A 557 -22.93 11.12 39.49
C VAL A 557 -21.40 11.03 39.43
N ASN A 558 -20.84 11.32 38.26
CA ASN A 558 -19.39 11.31 38.09
C ASN A 558 -18.74 12.58 38.69
N PRO A 559 -17.40 12.65 38.81
CA PRO A 559 -16.70 13.83 39.33
C PRO A 559 -16.96 15.14 38.56
N TYR A 560 -17.35 15.06 37.29
CA TYR A 560 -17.71 16.23 36.46
C TYR A 560 -19.19 16.64 36.59
N GLY A 561 -19.99 15.93 37.37
CA GLY A 561 -21.40 16.23 37.60
C GLY A 561 -22.37 15.66 36.55
N LEU A 562 -21.91 14.74 35.71
CA LEU A 562 -22.73 13.99 34.74
C LEU A 562 -23.47 12.84 35.41
N TYR A 563 -24.71 12.62 34.99
CA TYR A 563 -25.59 11.56 35.48
C TYR A 563 -25.87 10.52 34.41
N ASP A 564 -26.26 9.32 34.85
CA ASP A 564 -26.83 8.27 33.99
C ASP A 564 -25.92 7.83 32.82
N LEU A 565 -24.59 7.93 33.00
CA LEU A 565 -23.59 7.48 32.01
C LEU A 565 -23.50 5.96 31.87
N VAL A 566 -24.01 5.20 32.85
CA VAL A 566 -24.09 3.73 32.82
C VAL A 566 -25.54 3.33 33.00
N GLY A 567 -26.03 2.47 32.11
CA GLY A 567 -27.42 2.05 32.08
C GLY A 567 -28.35 3.15 31.56
N SER A 568 -29.62 3.09 31.97
CA SER A 568 -30.69 3.96 31.49
C SER A 568 -31.00 3.70 30.00
N VAL A 569 -30.27 4.34 29.10
CA VAL A 569 -30.43 4.23 27.65
C VAL A 569 -29.04 4.25 27.01
N TRP A 570 -28.89 3.59 25.85
CA TRP A 570 -27.72 3.82 24.99
C TRP A 570 -27.68 5.28 24.54
N GLN A 571 -26.47 5.85 24.48
CA GLN A 571 -26.25 7.26 24.17
C GLN A 571 -25.49 7.36 22.85
N LEU A 572 -26.15 7.90 21.83
CA LEU A 572 -25.60 8.04 20.49
C LEU A 572 -24.43 9.04 20.49
N THR A 573 -23.33 8.66 19.85
CA THR A 573 -22.17 9.54 19.63
C THR A 573 -22.19 10.04 18.18
N ASN A 574 -21.33 11.00 17.85
CA ASN A 574 -21.19 11.45 16.45
C ASN A 574 -20.55 10.37 15.55
N ASP A 575 -19.79 9.48 16.16
CA ASP A 575 -18.87 8.58 15.50
C ASP A 575 -19.63 7.45 14.82
N GLN A 576 -19.38 7.28 13.52
CA GLN A 576 -19.88 6.18 12.72
C GLN A 576 -18.70 5.41 12.18
N TYR A 577 -18.70 4.11 12.41
CA TYR A 577 -17.68 3.23 11.87
C TYR A 577 -18.25 2.34 10.78
N ASP A 578 -17.44 2.01 9.78
CA ASP A 578 -17.83 1.17 8.65
C ASP A 578 -16.71 0.18 8.32
N ASN A 579 -17.04 -1.11 8.22
CA ASN A 579 -16.11 -2.16 7.77
C ASN A 579 -16.53 -2.78 6.44
N THR A 580 -17.25 -2.02 5.61
CA THR A 580 -17.87 -2.41 4.33
C THR A 580 -19.06 -3.36 4.44
N THR A 581 -19.19 -4.11 5.54
CA THR A 581 -20.31 -5.04 5.77
C THR A 581 -21.29 -4.49 6.80
N TYR A 582 -20.79 -3.89 7.87
CA TYR A 582 -21.54 -3.37 8.99
C TYR A 582 -21.22 -1.89 9.21
N ARG A 583 -22.24 -1.15 9.65
CA ARG A 583 -22.11 0.21 10.16
C ARG A 583 -22.40 0.22 11.65
N TYR A 584 -21.50 0.81 12.41
CA TYR A 584 -21.55 0.92 13.87
C TYR A 584 -21.81 2.37 14.25
N ILE A 585 -22.62 2.59 15.29
CA ILE A 585 -23.01 3.89 15.84
C ILE A 585 -22.92 3.84 17.36
#